data_AF-A0A9D2K9F4-F1
#
_entry.id   AF-A0A9D2K9F4-F1
#
_cell.length_a   1.000
_cell.length_b   1.000
_cell.length_c   1.000
_cell.angle_alpha   90.00
_cell.angle_beta   90.00
_cell.angle_gamma   90.00
#
_symmetry.space_group_name_H-M   'P 1'
#
loop_
_entity.id
_entity.type
_entity.pdbx_description
1 polymer ?
#
loop_
_entity_poly.entity_id
_entity_poly.type
_entity_poly.pdbx_seq_one_letter_code
_entity_poly.pdbx_strand_id
1 'polypeptide(L)'
;PVLTVTLGWPDEAPEQTDRLPVEAILHAGHYHDYAAEDIDRIYAEKEALPESRYFVDLNGTDNLAQVFTRFRFTRQECLEMSAKMREVLRHQGFNE
;
A
#
# COMPACT_ATOMS: atom_id res chain seq x y z
N PRO A 1 18.28 -3.36 -10.04
CA PRO A 1 18.37 -2.91 -8.62
C PRO A 1 17.03 -3.17 -7.93
N VAL A 2 17.03 -3.54 -6.64
CA VAL A 2 15.79 -3.89 -5.92
C VAL A 2 15.22 -2.67 -5.18
N LEU A 3 16.05 -1.98 -4.39
CA LEU A 3 15.67 -0.77 -3.66
C LEU A 3 16.89 0.12 -3.42
N THR A 4 16.64 1.37 -3.02
CA THR A 4 17.65 2.32 -2.55
C THR A 4 17.26 2.80 -1.16
N VAL A 5 18.21 2.85 -0.21
CA VAL A 5 17.99 3.34 1.15
C VAL A 5 18.72 4.67 1.33
N THR A 6 18.02 5.68 1.84
CA THR A 6 18.61 6.96 2.25
C THR A 6 18.98 6.92 3.74
N LEU A 7 20.21 7.28 4.08
CA LEU A 7 20.72 7.27 5.46
C LEU A 7 21.25 8.66 5.84
N GLY A 8 21.04 9.05 7.09
CA GLY A 8 21.46 10.31 7.67
C GLY A 8 21.21 10.36 9.16
N TRP A 9 21.60 11.46 9.80
CA TRP A 9 21.23 11.72 11.18
C TRP A 9 19.76 12.18 11.24
N PRO A 10 18.94 11.71 12.19
CA PRO A 10 17.56 12.16 12.31
C PRO A 10 17.48 13.66 12.63
N ASP A 11 16.73 14.42 11.82
CA ASP A 11 16.41 15.84 12.04
C ASP A 11 14.90 16.08 12.23
N GLU A 12 14.15 14.99 12.47
CA GLU A 12 12.73 14.99 12.77
C GLU A 12 12.39 13.85 13.74
N ALA A 13 11.24 13.95 14.41
CA ALA A 13 10.70 12.93 15.31
C ALA A 13 9.23 12.66 14.96
N PRO A 14 8.95 12.01 13.81
CA PRO A 14 7.59 11.73 13.36
C PRO A 14 6.91 10.71 14.28
N GLU A 15 5.58 10.77 14.34
CA GLU A 15 4.79 9.76 15.04
C GLU A 15 4.87 8.40 14.35
N GLN A 16 4.69 7.33 15.13
CA GLN A 16 4.67 5.98 14.59
C GLN A 16 3.42 5.77 13.74
N THR A 17 3.62 5.31 12.50
CA THR A 17 2.49 4.97 11.62
C THR A 17 1.75 3.73 12.10
N ASP A 18 0.44 3.71 11.84
CA ASP A 18 -0.44 2.61 12.22
C ASP A 18 -0.13 1.31 11.46
N ARG A 19 -0.65 0.19 11.95
CA ARG A 19 -0.58 -1.11 11.30
C ARG A 19 -1.95 -1.77 11.38
N LEU A 20 -2.23 -2.64 10.41
CA LEU A 20 -3.40 -3.50 10.50
C LEU A 20 -3.26 -4.45 11.69
N PRO A 21 -4.38 -4.85 12.31
CA PRO A 21 -4.36 -5.81 13.39
C PRO A 21 -3.84 -7.17 12.88
N VAL A 22 -3.25 -7.98 13.77
CA VAL A 22 -2.49 -9.17 13.37
C VAL A 22 -3.35 -10.19 12.63
N GLU A 23 -4.64 -10.30 12.96
CA GLU A 23 -5.60 -11.17 12.29
C GLU A 23 -5.87 -10.80 10.83
N ALA A 24 -5.52 -9.58 10.41
CA ALA A 24 -5.60 -9.14 9.02
C ALA A 24 -4.40 -9.59 8.17
N ILE A 25 -3.42 -10.25 8.78
CA ILE A 25 -2.18 -10.68 8.12
C ILE A 25 -1.91 -12.16 8.38
N LEU A 26 -2.14 -12.63 9.61
CA LEU A 26 -1.87 -13.99 10.02
C LEU A 26 -3.04 -14.92 9.69
N HIS A 27 -2.77 -15.90 8.83
CA HIS A 27 -3.71 -16.97 8.51
C HIS A 27 -3.18 -18.34 8.96
N ALA A 28 -4.04 -19.15 9.59
CA ALA A 28 -3.64 -20.46 10.14
C ALA A 28 -3.86 -21.60 9.13
N GLY A 29 -2.77 -22.15 8.60
CA GLY A 29 -2.74 -23.35 7.76
C GLY A 29 -3.23 -23.16 6.31
N HIS A 30 -4.13 -22.22 6.06
CA HIS A 30 -4.60 -21.85 4.72
C HIS A 30 -5.00 -20.37 4.70
N TYR A 31 -5.03 -19.78 3.51
CA TYR A 31 -5.54 -18.42 3.31
C TYR A 31 -7.02 -18.36 3.69
N HIS A 32 -7.38 -17.37 4.50
CA HIS A 32 -8.77 -17.09 4.88
C HIS A 32 -9.21 -15.87 4.10
N ASP A 33 -10.20 -16.03 3.22
CA ASP A 33 -10.72 -14.91 2.45
C ASP A 33 -11.58 -14.00 3.33
N TYR A 34 -11.55 -12.70 3.07
CA TYR A 34 -12.19 -11.71 3.94
C TYR A 34 -13.63 -11.45 3.51
N ALA A 35 -14.57 -11.56 4.45
CA ALA A 35 -15.91 -11.04 4.24
C ALA A 35 -15.90 -9.50 4.25
N ALA A 36 -16.95 -8.86 3.72
CA ALA A 36 -17.04 -7.41 3.71
C ALA A 36 -16.98 -6.82 5.12
N GLU A 37 -17.65 -7.48 6.06
CA GLU A 37 -17.67 -7.10 7.47
C GLU A 37 -16.29 -7.22 8.14
N ASP A 38 -15.45 -8.15 7.69
CA ASP A 38 -14.08 -8.27 8.16
C ASP A 38 -13.22 -7.11 7.68
N ILE A 39 -13.38 -6.71 6.41
CA ILE A 39 -12.65 -5.54 5.86
C ILE A 39 -13.04 -4.27 6.62
N ASP A 40 -14.33 -4.03 6.81
CA ASP A 40 -14.81 -2.87 7.58
C ASP A 40 -14.23 -2.87 9.00
N ARG A 41 -14.25 -4.02 9.68
CA ARG A 41 -13.68 -4.17 11.04
C ARG A 41 -12.17 -3.94 11.06
N ILE A 42 -11.43 -4.53 10.13
CA ILE A 42 -9.96 -4.47 10.05
C ILE A 42 -9.47 -3.05 9.75
N TYR A 43 -10.18 -2.32 8.90
CA TYR A 43 -9.80 -0.98 8.45
C TYR A 43 -10.40 0.16 9.28
N ALA A 44 -11.37 -0.12 10.16
CA ALA A 44 -12.08 0.89 10.94
C ALA A 44 -11.15 1.89 11.65
N GLU A 45 -10.12 1.41 12.34
CA GLU A 45 -9.18 2.30 13.05
C GLU A 45 -8.38 3.16 12.07
N LYS A 46 -7.84 2.56 11.00
CA LYS A 46 -7.05 3.25 9.96
C LYS A 46 -7.87 4.34 9.27
N GLU A 47 -9.12 4.06 8.93
CA GLU A 47 -10.01 5.02 8.25
C GLU A 47 -10.54 6.11 9.20
N ALA A 48 -10.52 5.87 10.51
CA ALA A 48 -10.85 6.87 11.52
C ALA A 48 -9.71 7.88 11.78
N LEU A 49 -8.47 7.55 11.40
CA LEU A 49 -7.30 8.43 11.60
C LEU A 49 -7.49 9.79 10.91
N PRO A 50 -7.09 10.91 11.56
CA PRO A 50 -7.17 12.25 10.97
C PRO A 50 -6.47 12.35 9.61
N GLU A 51 -5.32 11.70 9.45
CA GLU A 51 -4.53 11.71 8.21
C GLU A 51 -5.27 11.00 7.08
N SER A 52 -5.88 9.85 7.37
CA SER A 52 -6.67 9.10 6.39
C SER A 52 -7.86 9.92 5.90
N ARG A 53 -8.62 10.51 6.83
CA ARG A 53 -9.75 11.40 6.50
C ARG A 53 -9.30 12.60 5.69
N TYR A 54 -8.21 13.24 6.10
CA TYR A 54 -7.60 14.35 5.38
C TYR A 54 -7.26 13.96 3.94
N PHE A 55 -6.66 12.79 3.70
CA PHE A 55 -6.36 12.34 2.34
C PHE A 55 -7.61 12.09 1.50
N VAL A 56 -8.67 11.53 2.10
CA VAL A 56 -9.94 11.30 1.39
C VAL A 56 -10.58 12.62 0.99
N ASP A 57 -10.64 13.58 1.91
CA ASP A 57 -11.21 14.92 1.68
C ASP A 57 -10.40 15.70 0.65
N LEU A 58 -9.06 15.70 0.79
CA LEU A 58 -8.14 16.40 -0.11
C LEU A 58 -8.28 15.92 -1.57
N ASN A 59 -8.52 14.63 -1.77
CA ASN A 59 -8.61 14.03 -3.10
C ASN A 59 -10.06 13.93 -3.63
N GLY A 60 -11.06 14.37 -2.84
CA GLY A 60 -12.47 14.30 -3.23
C GLY A 60 -12.95 12.88 -3.53
N THR A 61 -12.45 11.91 -2.78
CA THR A 61 -12.82 10.49 -2.92
C THR A 61 -13.81 10.05 -1.86
N ASP A 62 -14.45 8.90 -2.04
CA ASP A 62 -15.41 8.38 -1.06
C ASP A 62 -14.72 7.62 0.09
N ASN A 63 -13.52 7.07 -0.16
CA ASN A 63 -12.78 6.28 0.83
C ASN A 63 -11.28 6.22 0.51
N LEU A 64 -10.51 5.69 1.46
CA LEU A 64 -9.05 5.65 1.36
C LEU A 64 -8.57 4.75 0.21
N ALA A 65 -9.28 3.64 -0.09
CA ALA A 65 -8.92 2.75 -1.19
C ALA A 65 -8.99 3.45 -2.56
N GLN A 66 -9.94 4.36 -2.76
CA GLN A 66 -10.02 5.20 -3.96
C GLN A 66 -8.82 6.15 -4.08
N VAL A 67 -8.31 6.70 -2.98
CA VAL A 67 -7.08 7.53 -3.00
C VAL A 67 -5.92 6.74 -3.60
N PHE A 68 -5.72 5.51 -3.15
CA PHE A 68 -4.65 4.66 -3.65
C PHE A 68 -4.86 4.26 -5.12
N THR A 69 -6.04 3.78 -5.48
CA THR A 69 -6.31 3.24 -6.83
C THR A 69 -6.45 4.31 -7.92
N ARG A 70 -6.87 5.53 -7.56
CA ARG A 70 -7.05 6.62 -8.52
C ARG A 70 -5.84 7.56 -8.64
N PHE A 71 -5.02 7.68 -7.59
CA PHE A 71 -3.95 8.68 -7.56
C PHE A 71 -2.55 8.15 -7.25
N ARG A 72 -2.40 7.11 -6.42
CA ARG A 72 -1.06 6.65 -5.98
C ARG A 72 -0.53 5.47 -6.78
N PHE A 73 -1.39 4.50 -7.08
CA PHE A 73 -1.06 3.26 -7.77
C PHE A 73 -2.12 2.98 -8.82
N THR A 74 -2.15 3.82 -9.86
CA THR A 74 -3.13 3.66 -10.92
C THR A 74 -2.89 2.38 -11.69
N ARG A 75 -3.96 1.76 -12.21
CA ARG A 75 -3.84 0.56 -13.06
C ARG A 75 -2.87 0.79 -14.22
N GLN A 76 -2.93 1.96 -14.86
CA GLN A 76 -2.07 2.29 -15.98
C GLN A 76 -0.60 2.29 -15.57
N GLU A 77 -0.23 3.02 -14.52
CA GLU A 77 1.15 3.11 -14.05
C GLU A 77 1.68 1.76 -13.56
N CYS A 78 0.86 0.96 -12.86
CA CYS A 78 1.25 -0.39 -12.42
C CYS A 78 1.53 -1.32 -13.61
N LEU A 79 0.75 -1.25 -14.69
CA LEU A 79 0.97 -2.04 -15.91
C LEU A 79 2.22 -1.57 -16.66
N GLU A 80 2.42 -0.26 -16.79
CA GLU A 80 3.62 0.32 -17.39
C GLU A 80 4.88 -0.06 -16.60
N MET A 81 4.83 0.01 -15.27
CA MET A 81 5.91 -0.41 -14.39
C MET A 81 6.21 -1.90 -14.53
N SER A 82 5.17 -2.74 -14.62
CA SER A 82 5.32 -4.19 -14.83
C SER A 82 5.98 -4.52 -16.19
N ALA A 83 5.66 -3.77 -17.25
CA ALA A 83 6.33 -3.91 -18.53
C ALA A 83 7.81 -3.51 -18.46
N LYS A 84 8.12 -2.35 -17.86
CA LYS A 84 9.49 -1.87 -17.65
C LYS A 84 10.31 -2.83 -16.80
N MET A 85 9.74 -3.36 -15.71
CA MET A 85 10.42 -4.32 -14.85
C MET A 85 10.79 -5.59 -15.61
N ARG A 86 9.88 -6.15 -16.42
CA ARG A 86 10.16 -7.33 -17.26
C ARG A 86 11.26 -7.06 -18.28
N GLU A 87 11.23 -5.90 -18.93
CA GLU A 87 12.27 -5.49 -19.86
C GLU A 87 13.64 -5.42 -19.16
N VAL A 88 13.71 -4.77 -18.00
CA VAL A 88 14.94 -4.67 -17.21
C VAL A 88 15.45 -6.05 -16.80
N LEU A 89 14.58 -6.94 -16.31
CA LEU A 89 14.97 -8.30 -15.94
C LEU A 89 15.57 -9.07 -17.12
N ARG A 90 14.99 -8.95 -18.32
CA ARG A 90 15.53 -9.56 -19.55
C ARG A 90 16.89 -8.98 -19.91
N HIS A 91 17.04 -7.65 -19.92
CA HIS A 91 18.33 -6.99 -20.23
C HIS A 91 19.43 -7.34 -19.22
N GLN A 92 19.07 -7.63 -17.98
CA GLN A 92 20.00 -8.05 -16.93
C GLN A 92 20.24 -9.58 -16.90
N GLY A 93 19.62 -10.35 -17.81
CA GLY A 93 19.83 -11.79 -17.91
C GLY A 93 19.11 -12.64 -16.84
N PHE A 94 18.07 -12.10 -16.21
CA PHE A 94 17.31 -12.81 -15.16
C PHE A 94 16.05 -13.54 -15.65
N ASN A 95 15.62 -13.31 -16.90
CA ASN A 95 14.45 -13.95 -17.51
C ASN A 95 14.78 -14.37 -18.95
N GLU A 96 15.39 -15.56 -19.11
CA GLU A 96 15.47 -16.26 -20.40
C GLU A 96 14.10 -16.80 -20.84
#